data_AF-A0A151S524-F1
#
_entry.id   AF-A0A151S524-F1
#
_cell.length_a   1.000
_cell.length_b   1.000
_cell.length_c   1.000
_cell.angle_alpha   90.00
_cell.angle_beta   90.00
_cell.angle_gamma   90.00
#
_symmetry.space_group_name_H-M   'P 1'
#
loop_
_entity.id
_entity.type
_entity.pdbx_description
1 polymer ?
#
loop_
_entity_poly.entity_id
_entity_poly.type
_entity_poly.pdbx_seq_one_letter_code
_entity_poly.pdbx_strand_id
1 'polypeptide(L)'
;MTKFLVDRLYLKQSLYSFEMNEDKPMGEQLDQFNKLILDLENIDVTIDNEDQALLLLCSLTRAFSYFKETMLFGRDFVSIDEVQATINSK
;
A
#
# COMPACT_ATOMS: atom_id res chain seq x y z
N MET A 1 18.96 -19.66 13.48
CA MET A 1 18.80 -18.82 12.28
C MET A 1 17.68 -19.41 11.44
N THR A 2 16.44 -18.89 11.46
CA THR A 2 15.31 -19.19 10.53
C THR A 2 13.93 -18.84 11.14
N LYS A 3 13.74 -17.61 11.61
CA LYS A 3 12.37 -17.07 11.79
C LYS A 3 12.18 -15.83 10.91
N PHE A 4 13.12 -14.89 11.02
CA PHE A 4 13.14 -13.65 10.24
C PHE A 4 13.08 -13.79 8.70
N LEU A 5 13.64 -14.86 8.12
CA LEU A 5 13.64 -15.04 6.65
C LEU A 5 12.26 -15.48 6.12
N VAL A 6 11.51 -16.26 6.92
CA VAL A 6 10.14 -16.67 6.59
C VAL A 6 9.20 -15.49 6.76
N ASP A 7 9.37 -14.71 7.85
CA ASP A 7 8.56 -13.52 8.11
C ASP A 7 8.77 -12.45 7.04
N ARG A 8 10.01 -12.22 6.57
CA ARG A 8 10.29 -11.23 5.52
C ARG A 8 9.58 -11.51 4.20
N LEU A 9 9.74 -12.73 3.68
CA LEU A 9 9.13 -13.09 2.39
C LEU A 9 7.61 -13.13 2.51
N TYR A 10 7.09 -13.59 3.65
CA TYR A 10 5.66 -13.60 3.94
C TYR A 10 5.05 -12.19 4.03
N LEU A 11 5.71 -11.26 4.72
CA LEU A 11 5.27 -9.87 4.83
C LEU A 11 5.30 -9.18 3.46
N LYS A 12 6.37 -9.40 2.68
CA LYS A 12 6.45 -8.90 1.29
C LYS A 12 5.31 -9.45 0.45
N GLN A 13 5.11 -10.77 0.46
CA GLN A 13 4.01 -11.40 -0.27
C GLN A 13 2.65 -10.83 0.17
N SER A 14 2.43 -10.63 1.46
CA SER A 14 1.20 -10.07 2.00
C SER A 14 0.97 -8.63 1.53
N LEU A 15 2.03 -7.82 1.42
CA LEU A 15 1.95 -6.46 0.91
C LEU A 15 1.68 -6.42 -0.61
N TYR A 16 2.39 -7.23 -1.40
CA TYR A 16 2.18 -7.27 -2.87
C TYR A 16 0.82 -7.86 -3.26
N SER A 17 0.28 -8.76 -2.45
CA SER A 17 -1.06 -9.34 -2.62
C SER A 17 -2.13 -8.59 -1.82
N PHE A 18 -1.80 -7.44 -1.23
CA PHE A 18 -2.77 -6.66 -0.48
C PHE A 18 -3.80 -6.09 -1.44
N GLU A 19 -5.07 -6.42 -1.21
CA GLU A 19 -6.19 -5.91 -1.99
C GLU A 19 -7.26 -5.40 -1.03
N MET A 20 -7.71 -4.17 -1.29
CA MET A 20 -8.79 -3.58 -0.55
C MET A 20 -10.12 -4.24 -0.95
N ASN A 21 -11.00 -4.46 0.02
CA ASN A 21 -12.38 -4.86 -0.20
C ASN A 21 -13.32 -3.66 -0.02
N GLU A 22 -14.38 -3.60 -0.84
CA GLU A 22 -15.41 -2.56 -0.73
C GLU A 22 -16.32 -2.77 0.50
N ASP A 23 -16.39 -4.01 1.01
CA ASP A 23 -17.20 -4.37 2.18
C ASP A 23 -16.57 -3.94 3.52
N LYS A 24 -15.30 -3.55 3.52
CA LYS A 24 -14.56 -3.13 4.71
C LYS A 24 -14.38 -1.61 4.74
N PRO A 25 -14.23 -1.01 5.93
CA PRO A 25 -13.93 0.40 6.04
C PRO A 25 -12.50 0.68 5.57
N MET A 26 -12.37 1.61 4.62
CA MET A 26 -11.09 2.11 4.08
C MET A 26 -10.06 2.39 5.17
N GLY A 27 -10.47 3.02 6.28
CA GLY A 27 -9.57 3.34 7.40
C GLY A 27 -8.89 2.10 7.99
N GLU A 28 -9.65 1.04 8.28
CA GLU A 28 -9.08 -0.20 8.84
C GLU A 28 -8.13 -0.88 7.86
N GLN A 29 -8.42 -0.78 6.56
CA GLN A 29 -7.57 -1.34 5.51
C GLN A 29 -6.29 -0.52 5.32
N LEU A 30 -6.36 0.80 5.42
CA LEU A 30 -5.19 1.68 5.43
C LEU A 30 -4.31 1.40 6.66
N ASP A 31 -4.92 1.21 7.83
CA ASP A 31 -4.19 0.80 9.04
C ASP A 31 -3.48 -0.55 8.85
N GLN A 32 -4.13 -1.52 8.21
CA GLN A 32 -3.50 -2.81 7.88
C GLN A 32 -2.33 -2.66 6.91
N PHE A 33 -2.47 -1.82 5.87
CA PHE A 33 -1.40 -1.53 4.93
C PHE A 33 -0.21 -0.86 5.64
N ASN A 34 -0.46 0.19 6.42
CA ASN A 34 0.57 0.89 7.19
C ASN A 34 1.28 -0.05 8.18
N LYS A 35 0.54 -0.96 8.80
CA LYS A 35 1.11 -1.98 9.68
C LYS A 35 2.04 -2.94 8.93
N LEU A 36 1.69 -3.37 7.72
CA LEU A 36 2.57 -4.22 6.90
C LEU A 36 3.89 -3.49 6.56
N ILE A 37 3.81 -2.20 6.22
CA ILE A 37 5.01 -1.38 5.98
C ILE A 37 5.87 -1.29 7.25
N LEU A 38 5.26 -1.02 8.41
CA LEU A 38 5.95 -0.94 9.70
C LEU A 38 6.59 -2.29 10.09
N ASP A 39 5.89 -3.41 9.87
CA ASP A 39 6.39 -4.75 10.13
C ASP A 39 7.59 -5.09 9.22
N LEU A 40 7.60 -4.61 7.98
CA LEU A 40 8.74 -4.70 7.07
C LEU A 40 9.90 -3.80 7.52
N GLU A 41 9.62 -2.57 7.94
CA GLU A 41 10.64 -1.65 8.44
C GLU A 41 11.33 -2.19 9.70
N ASN A 42 10.56 -2.84 10.59
CA ASN A 42 11.05 -3.51 11.80
C ASN A 42 12.06 -4.64 11.53
N ILE A 43 12.12 -5.17 10.31
CA ILE A 43 13.07 -6.20 9.89
C ILE A 43 14.11 -5.68 8.89
N ASP A 44 14.37 -4.36 8.92
CA ASP A 44 15.29 -3.64 8.03
C ASP A 44 14.90 -3.74 6.55
N VAL A 45 13.60 -3.81 6.25
CA VAL A 45 13.06 -3.71 4.88
C VAL A 45 12.28 -2.42 4.74
N THR A 46 12.95 -1.39 4.25
CA THR A 46 12.29 -0.15 3.83
C THR A 46 11.75 -0.28 2.42
N ILE A 47 10.56 0.26 2.21
CA ILE A 47 9.96 0.43 0.88
C ILE A 47 9.95 1.93 0.60
N ASP A 48 10.36 2.32 -0.60
CA ASP A 48 10.40 3.72 -0.97
C ASP A 48 8.99 4.35 -0.92
N ASN A 49 8.91 5.65 -0.67
CA ASN A 49 7.64 6.36 -0.58
C ASN A 49 6.84 6.24 -1.89
N GLU A 50 7.52 6.29 -3.04
CA GLU A 50 6.91 6.09 -4.35
C GLU A 50 6.37 4.66 -4.51
N ASP A 51 7.17 3.65 -4.15
CA ASP A 51 6.76 2.25 -4.19
C ASP A 51 5.55 1.98 -3.26
N GLN A 52 5.54 2.58 -2.07
CA GLN A 52 4.41 2.49 -1.15
C GLN A 52 3.14 3.08 -1.79
N ALA A 53 3.26 4.26 -2.42
CA ALA A 53 2.14 4.91 -3.10
C ALA A 53 1.60 4.04 -4.24
N LEU A 54 2.48 3.47 -5.05
CA LEU A 54 2.13 2.56 -6.14
C LEU A 54 1.46 1.29 -5.63
N LEU A 55 1.99 0.68 -4.56
CA LEU A 55 1.40 -0.51 -3.94
C LEU A 55 0.01 -0.22 -3.37
N LEU A 56 -0.17 0.93 -2.72
CA LEU A 56 -1.47 1.35 -2.23
C LEU A 56 -2.46 1.55 -3.40
N LEU A 57 -2.06 2.23 -4.47
CA LEU A 57 -2.89 2.39 -5.68
C LEU A 57 -3.25 1.05 -6.33
N CYS A 58 -2.31 0.12 -6.39
CA CYS A 58 -2.54 -1.23 -6.89
C CYS A 58 -3.57 -1.98 -6.04
N SER A 59 -3.49 -1.86 -4.71
CA SER A 59 -4.42 -2.50 -3.77
C SER A 59 -5.85 -1.97 -3.82
N LEU A 60 -6.08 -0.74 -4.30
CA LEU A 60 -7.41 -0.17 -4.39
C LEU A 60 -8.32 -1.02 -5.30
N THR A 61 -9.61 -1.10 -4.96
CA THR A 61 -10.60 -1.84 -5.73
C THR A 61 -10.79 -1.26 -7.13
N ARG A 62 -11.43 -2.04 -8.02
CA ARG A 62 -11.71 -1.61 -9.40
C ARG A 62 -12.56 -0.34 -9.48
N ALA A 63 -13.33 -0.03 -8.44
CA ALA A 63 -14.07 1.22 -8.31
C ALA A 63 -13.17 2.48 -8.34
N PHE A 64 -11.89 2.33 -8.00
CA PHE A 64 -10.89 3.40 -8.04
C PHE A 64 -10.01 3.35 -9.29
N SER A 65 -10.33 2.53 -10.29
CA SER A 65 -9.55 2.43 -11.54
C SER A 65 -9.28 3.79 -12.20
N TYR A 66 -10.31 4.61 -12.38
CA TYR A 66 -10.16 5.97 -12.92
C TYR A 66 -9.29 6.88 -12.03
N PHE A 67 -9.37 6.69 -10.71
CA PHE A 67 -8.54 7.42 -9.75
C PHE A 67 -7.06 7.02 -9.88
N LYS A 68 -6.76 5.72 -10.00
CA LYS A 68 -5.39 5.23 -10.27
C LYS A 68 -4.82 5.85 -11.54
N GLU A 69 -5.59 5.81 -12.63
CA GLU A 69 -5.18 6.39 -13.90
C GLU A 69 -4.92 7.89 -13.75
N THR A 70 -5.82 8.65 -13.13
CA THR A 70 -5.64 10.10 -12.95
C THR A 70 -4.44 10.43 -12.06
N MET A 71 -4.16 9.61 -11.04
CA MET A 71 -3.04 9.82 -10.13
C MET A 71 -1.69 9.53 -10.78
N LEU A 72 -1.64 8.58 -11.72
CA LEU A 72 -0.42 8.18 -12.43
C LEU A 72 -0.23 8.91 -13.76
N PHE A 73 -1.31 9.33 -14.40
CA PHE A 73 -1.27 9.91 -15.74
C PHE A 73 -0.70 11.33 -15.70
N GLY A 74 0.49 11.50 -16.29
CA GLY A 74 1.13 12.80 -16.42
C GLY A 74 1.84 13.30 -15.15
N ARG A 75 2.03 12.44 -14.15
CA ARG A 75 2.88 12.72 -12.98
C ARG A 75 4.18 11.92 -13.08
N ASP A 76 5.31 12.58 -12.81
CA ASP A 76 6.62 11.94 -12.73
C ASP A 76 6.89 11.30 -11.35
N PHE A 77 6.14 11.69 -10.32
CA PHE A 77 6.29 11.22 -8.94
C PHE A 77 4.94 11.19 -8.22
N VAL A 78 4.75 10.25 -7.31
CA VAL A 78 3.58 10.15 -6.43
C VAL A 78 4.01 9.78 -5.02
N SER A 79 3.49 10.50 -4.03
CA SER A 79 3.75 10.22 -2.60
C SER A 79 2.60 9.48 -1.93
N ILE A 80 2.92 8.66 -0.92
CA ILE A 80 1.91 7.91 -0.15
C ILE A 80 0.93 8.86 0.55
N ASP A 81 1.44 9.98 1.08
CA ASP A 81 0.65 11.01 1.75
C ASP A 81 -0.42 11.60 0.83
N GLU A 82 -0.08 11.91 -0.43
CA GLU A 82 -1.04 12.41 -1.42
C GLU A 82 -2.12 11.37 -1.76
N VAL A 83 -1.72 10.10 -1.91
CA VAL A 83 -2.66 9.01 -2.19
C VAL A 83 -3.63 8.84 -1.02
N GLN A 84 -3.12 8.79 0.21
CA GLN A 84 -3.93 8.67 1.43
C GLN A 84 -4.86 9.87 1.63
N ALA A 85 -4.36 11.10 1.43
CA ALA A 85 -5.17 12.31 1.52
C ALA A 85 -6.33 12.30 0.50
N THR A 86 -6.06 11.84 -0.73
CA THR A 86 -7.09 11.81 -1.77
C THR A 86 -8.12 10.70 -1.55
N ILE A 87 -7.70 9.54 -1.02
CA ILE A 87 -8.61 8.46 -0.62
C ILE A 87 -9.54 8.94 0.50
N ASN A 88 -9.01 9.65 1.51
CA ASN A 88 -9.79 10.16 2.64
C ASN A 88 -10.68 11.36 2.30
N SER A 89 -10.44 12.03 1.16
CA SER A 89 -11.22 13.18 0.70
C SER A 89 -12.48 12.80 -0.09
N LYS A 90 -12.74 11.52 -0.31
CA LYS A 90 -13.83 11.01 -1.15
C LYS A 90 -14.91 10.34 -0.31
#